data_AF-A0A7D4PKP4-F1
#
_entry.id   AF-A0A7D4PKP4-F1
#
_cell.length_a   1.000
_cell.length_b   1.000
_cell.length_c   1.000
_cell.angle_alpha   90.00
_cell.angle_beta   90.00
_cell.angle_gamma   90.00
#
_symmetry.space_group_name_H-M   'P 1'
#
loop_
_entity.id
_entity.type
_entity.pdbx_description
1 polymer ?
#
loop_
_entity_poly.entity_id
_entity_poly.type
_entity_poly.pdbx_seq_one_letter_code
_entity_poly.pdbx_strand_id
1 'polypeptide(L)'
;METDTRVLVLIGAGSAVFTRGLLADLIGADDLGGWEIRLVDVNEEALNVAADLAEAMVEARGAGGKIRVLRSTDRRAVLSGADFIVTCVGVGGRPAWQLDHEIVQKHGIHQPVGDSIMPGGISRLLRTTPVLVEIARDIADLAPDAFFFNYSNPMTANVQAIHQETGLDVVGLCHGMHHIQRELAQLIDAPFERTSTLYAGINHLTFIYDFRLDGKDAWPAIRERVQRELAEAPDPADIGNIFYEKPTAWHNPFAWELFERYGAFAAAGDRHVVEFFPERFSQGDYYGKKLGIDAFSLPEILEWGENRYQGMLRQATGQEPLDQSIFERSGGEQEQLIAIIRSITFDSREMFSCNVVNRGLVPGLPDWSAVEIPGVATARGIRPIEVPDLGKPLTAILARRLTSVDLAVDAALTGDRDLAIEAMIADGAVFDAAKAAALTDDLLAAQAQYLPRFS
;
A
#
# COMPACT_ATOMS: atom_id res chain seq x y z
N MET A 1 -23.07 -22.74 -22.67
CA MET A 1 -22.47 -21.40 -22.51
C MET A 1 -21.00 -21.66 -22.36
N GLU A 2 -20.19 -21.32 -23.36
CA GLU A 2 -18.74 -21.28 -23.20
C GLU A 2 -18.45 -20.48 -21.94
N THR A 3 -17.77 -21.10 -20.98
CA THR A 3 -17.31 -20.40 -19.78
C THR A 3 -16.24 -19.42 -20.25
N ASP A 4 -16.57 -18.13 -20.25
CA ASP A 4 -15.66 -17.06 -20.65
C ASP A 4 -14.49 -17.04 -19.65
N THR A 5 -13.35 -17.60 -20.07
CA THR A 5 -12.14 -17.67 -19.24
C THR A 5 -11.53 -16.29 -19.18
N ARG A 6 -11.40 -15.73 -17.97
CA ARG A 6 -10.79 -14.41 -17.78
C ARG A 6 -9.28 -14.49 -17.58
N VAL A 7 -8.59 -13.41 -17.88
CA VAL A 7 -7.13 -13.31 -17.80
C VAL A 7 -6.72 -12.32 -16.72
N LEU A 8 -5.95 -12.78 -15.74
CA LEU A 8 -5.28 -11.95 -14.74
C LEU A 8 -3.77 -11.96 -14.99
N VAL A 9 -3.17 -10.80 -15.22
CA VAL A 9 -1.70 -10.64 -15.27
C VAL A 9 -1.22 -10.03 -13.96
N LEU A 10 -0.33 -10.72 -13.25
CA LEU A 10 0.30 -10.24 -12.02
C LEU A 10 1.78 -9.95 -12.29
N ILE A 11 2.16 -8.67 -12.27
CA ILE A 11 3.52 -8.18 -12.51
C ILE A 11 4.20 -7.88 -11.17
N GLY A 12 5.36 -8.49 -10.93
CA GLY A 12 6.01 -8.54 -9.62
C GLY A 12 5.60 -9.78 -8.82
N ALA A 13 5.20 -10.86 -9.50
CA ALA A 13 4.69 -12.07 -8.88
C ALA A 13 5.68 -12.77 -7.93
N GLY A 14 6.98 -12.47 -8.03
CA GLY A 14 8.01 -12.89 -7.10
C GLY A 14 7.86 -12.30 -5.69
N SER A 15 6.96 -11.33 -5.48
CA SER A 15 6.44 -10.94 -4.17
C SER A 15 5.56 -12.05 -3.59
N ALA A 16 6.18 -13.19 -3.30
CA ALA A 16 5.49 -14.46 -3.24
C ALA A 16 4.53 -14.57 -2.05
N VAL A 17 4.75 -13.82 -0.95
CA VAL A 17 3.78 -13.73 0.17
C VAL A 17 2.48 -13.05 -0.25
N PHE A 18 2.57 -11.96 -1.03
CA PHE A 18 1.41 -11.24 -1.56
C PHE A 18 0.71 -12.08 -2.63
N THR A 19 1.47 -12.59 -3.60
CA THR A 19 0.99 -13.48 -4.67
C THR A 19 0.23 -14.66 -4.10
N ARG A 20 0.77 -15.32 -3.08
CA ARG A 20 0.15 -16.44 -2.38
C ARG A 20 -1.24 -16.10 -1.83
N GLY A 21 -1.39 -14.97 -1.14
CA GLY A 21 -2.69 -14.56 -0.60
C GLY A 21 -3.71 -14.27 -1.70
N LEU A 22 -3.31 -13.49 -2.70
CA LEU A 22 -4.18 -13.12 -3.81
C LEU A 22 -4.68 -14.35 -4.59
N LEU A 23 -3.79 -15.30 -4.85
CA LEU A 23 -4.12 -16.53 -5.55
C LEU A 23 -5.03 -17.43 -4.71
N ALA A 24 -4.84 -17.49 -3.38
CA ALA A 24 -5.73 -18.26 -2.51
C ALA A 24 -7.17 -17.77 -2.61
N ASP A 25 -7.37 -16.46 -2.55
CA ASP A 25 -8.70 -15.85 -2.64
C ASP A 25 -9.34 -16.07 -4.01
N LEU A 26 -8.57 -15.98 -5.10
CA LEU A 26 -9.08 -16.22 -6.46
C LEU A 26 -9.41 -17.70 -6.69
N ILE A 27 -8.56 -18.62 -6.25
CA ILE A 27 -8.78 -20.07 -6.37
C ILE A 27 -10.00 -20.49 -5.56
N GLY A 28 -10.25 -19.84 -4.42
CA GLY A 28 -11.44 -20.07 -3.59
C GLY A 28 -12.74 -19.46 -4.15
N ALA A 29 -12.66 -18.59 -5.17
CA ALA A 29 -13.81 -17.87 -5.72
C ALA A 29 -14.49 -18.64 -6.87
N ASP A 30 -15.16 -19.75 -6.54
CA ASP A 30 -15.87 -20.61 -7.49
C ASP A 30 -16.92 -19.89 -8.35
N ASP A 31 -17.48 -18.79 -7.83
CA ASP A 31 -18.46 -17.95 -8.50
C ASP A 31 -17.87 -17.19 -9.71
N LEU A 32 -16.56 -16.94 -9.71
CA LEU A 32 -15.90 -16.13 -10.75
C LEU A 32 -15.56 -16.89 -12.04
N GLY A 33 -15.86 -18.19 -12.14
CA GLY A 33 -15.67 -18.96 -13.37
C GLY A 33 -14.23 -19.39 -13.64
N GLY A 34 -13.87 -19.52 -14.93
CA GLY A 34 -12.54 -19.97 -15.36
C GLY A 34 -11.53 -18.82 -15.46
N TRP A 35 -10.25 -19.11 -15.17
CA TRP A 35 -9.18 -18.12 -15.15
C TRP A 35 -7.89 -18.63 -15.82
N GLU A 36 -7.23 -17.75 -16.55
CA GLU A 36 -5.81 -17.87 -16.89
C GLU A 36 -5.04 -16.83 -16.07
N ILE A 37 -4.19 -17.31 -15.17
CA ILE A 37 -3.37 -16.49 -14.27
C ILE A 37 -1.96 -16.43 -14.85
N ARG A 38 -1.51 -15.25 -15.22
CA ARG A 38 -0.21 -14.99 -15.86
C ARG A 38 0.70 -14.28 -14.85
N LEU A 39 1.63 -15.03 -14.27
CA LEU A 39 2.60 -14.54 -13.31
C LEU A 39 3.83 -13.99 -14.05
N VAL A 40 4.26 -12.79 -13.67
CA VAL A 40 5.38 -12.11 -14.31
C VAL A 40 6.34 -11.57 -13.26
N ASP A 41 7.63 -11.92 -13.41
CA ASP A 41 8.71 -11.31 -12.64
C ASP A 41 10.01 -11.35 -13.44
N VAL A 42 10.87 -10.35 -13.24
CA VAL A 42 12.20 -10.32 -13.87
C VAL A 42 13.18 -11.27 -13.18
N ASN A 43 12.91 -11.63 -11.92
CA ASN A 43 13.67 -12.64 -11.18
C ASN A 43 13.05 -14.02 -11.42
N GLU A 44 13.72 -14.82 -12.26
CA GLU A 44 13.26 -16.17 -12.63
C GLU A 44 13.14 -17.12 -11.43
N GLU A 45 14.04 -17.03 -10.44
CA GLU A 45 13.99 -17.87 -9.24
C GLU A 45 12.74 -17.57 -8.40
N ALA A 46 12.50 -16.29 -8.11
CA ALA A 46 11.33 -15.86 -7.35
C ALA A 46 10.02 -16.16 -8.10
N LEU A 47 10.01 -15.98 -9.44
CA LEU A 47 8.88 -16.33 -10.29
C LEU A 47 8.55 -17.81 -10.21
N ASN A 48 9.56 -18.67 -10.25
CA ASN A 48 9.35 -20.12 -10.19
C ASN A 48 8.75 -20.54 -8.84
N VAL A 49 9.25 -20.00 -7.73
CA VAL A 49 8.67 -20.27 -6.39
C VAL A 49 7.20 -19.87 -6.34
N ALA A 50 6.85 -18.68 -6.83
CA ALA A 50 5.47 -18.20 -6.83
C ALA A 50 4.55 -19.05 -7.72
N ALA A 51 5.03 -19.45 -8.91
CA ALA A 51 4.26 -20.24 -9.85
C ALA A 51 4.08 -21.70 -9.41
N ASP A 52 5.11 -22.32 -8.83
CA ASP A 52 5.03 -23.68 -8.30
C ASP A 52 4.04 -23.74 -7.12
N LEU A 53 4.06 -22.72 -6.25
CA LEU A 53 3.08 -22.58 -5.17
C LEU A 53 1.65 -22.39 -5.72
N ALA A 54 1.47 -21.56 -6.75
CA ALA A 54 0.18 -21.34 -7.40
C ALA A 54 -0.39 -22.65 -7.96
N GLU A 55 0.43 -23.41 -8.69
CA GLU A 55 0.06 -24.71 -9.27
C GLU A 55 -0.31 -25.72 -8.18
N ALA A 56 0.47 -25.79 -7.09
CA ALA A 56 0.16 -26.64 -5.94
C ALA A 56 -1.17 -26.28 -5.28
N MET A 57 -1.50 -24.99 -5.16
CA MET A 57 -2.77 -24.52 -4.61
C MET A 57 -3.96 -24.87 -5.52
N VAL A 58 -3.79 -24.75 -6.85
CA VAL A 58 -4.80 -25.14 -7.85
C VAL A 58 -5.06 -26.65 -7.78
N GLU A 59 -4.01 -27.47 -7.69
CA GLU A 59 -4.12 -28.92 -7.54
C GLU A 59 -4.83 -29.30 -6.23
N ALA A 60 -4.40 -28.72 -5.11
CA ALA A 60 -4.99 -28.99 -3.79
C ALA A 60 -6.50 -28.68 -3.73
N ARG A 61 -6.96 -27.71 -4.53
CA ARG A 61 -8.38 -27.32 -4.64
C ARG A 61 -9.14 -28.04 -5.76
N GLY A 62 -8.47 -28.90 -6.53
CA GLY A 62 -9.07 -29.57 -7.69
C GLY A 62 -9.52 -28.58 -8.78
N ALA A 63 -8.90 -27.40 -8.84
CA ALA A 63 -9.32 -26.29 -9.70
C ALA A 63 -8.69 -26.31 -11.10
N GLY A 64 -7.87 -27.31 -11.44
CA GLY A 64 -7.14 -27.39 -12.71
C GLY A 64 -8.02 -27.47 -13.98
N GLY A 65 -9.31 -27.81 -13.83
CA GLY A 65 -10.28 -27.73 -14.93
C GLY A 65 -10.82 -26.33 -15.21
N LYS A 66 -10.58 -25.38 -14.30
CA LYS A 66 -11.07 -23.98 -14.37
C LYS A 66 -9.93 -22.97 -14.40
N ILE A 67 -8.81 -23.26 -13.72
CA ILE A 67 -7.70 -22.33 -13.53
C ILE A 67 -6.45 -22.88 -14.19
N ARG A 68 -5.85 -22.05 -15.06
CA ARG A 68 -4.55 -22.30 -15.68
C ARG A 68 -3.56 -21.27 -15.19
N VAL A 69 -2.36 -21.71 -14.80
CA VAL A 69 -1.24 -20.83 -14.45
C VAL A 69 -0.24 -20.77 -15.60
N LEU A 70 0.24 -19.59 -15.91
CA LEU A 70 1.34 -19.31 -16.83
C LEU A 70 2.36 -18.44 -16.10
N ARG A 71 3.64 -18.60 -16.45
CA ARG A 71 4.74 -17.79 -15.91
C ARG A 71 5.59 -17.24 -17.06
N SER A 72 6.05 -16.00 -16.96
CA SER A 72 6.93 -15.37 -17.95
C SER A 72 7.87 -14.36 -17.29
N THR A 73 9.11 -14.27 -17.76
CA THR A 73 10.03 -13.17 -17.39
C THR A 73 9.89 -11.95 -18.29
N ASP A 74 9.14 -12.08 -19.39
CA ASP A 74 8.78 -10.98 -20.29
C ASP A 74 7.30 -10.64 -20.14
N ARG A 75 7.02 -9.45 -19.59
CA ARG A 75 5.64 -8.94 -19.44
C ARG A 75 4.97 -8.70 -20.79
N ARG A 76 5.69 -8.21 -21.80
CA ARG A 76 5.10 -7.86 -23.10
C ARG A 76 4.57 -9.11 -23.82
N ALA A 77 5.19 -10.27 -23.60
CA ALA A 77 4.74 -11.55 -24.16
C ALA A 77 3.38 -12.03 -23.62
N VAL A 78 2.90 -11.50 -22.49
CA VAL A 78 1.71 -12.03 -21.78
C VAL A 78 0.65 -10.99 -21.45
N LEU A 79 0.83 -9.72 -21.84
CA LEU A 79 -0.13 -8.65 -21.59
C LEU A 79 -1.38 -8.74 -22.49
N SER A 80 -1.23 -9.14 -23.75
CA SER A 80 -2.36 -9.12 -24.70
C SER A 80 -3.52 -10.02 -24.28
N GLY A 81 -4.73 -9.47 -24.31
CA GLY A 81 -5.95 -10.16 -23.88
C GLY A 81 -6.12 -10.25 -22.37
N ALA A 82 -5.38 -9.47 -21.58
CA ALA A 82 -5.64 -9.34 -20.15
C ALA A 82 -6.98 -8.63 -19.88
N ASP A 83 -7.78 -9.17 -18.96
CA ASP A 83 -8.95 -8.48 -18.40
C ASP A 83 -8.57 -7.65 -17.17
N PHE A 84 -7.63 -8.19 -16.37
CA PHE A 84 -7.15 -7.58 -15.14
C PHE A 84 -5.62 -7.59 -15.12
N ILE A 85 -5.03 -6.49 -14.71
CA ILE A 85 -3.58 -6.33 -14.55
C ILE A 85 -3.30 -5.79 -13.16
N VAL A 86 -2.36 -6.40 -12.46
CA VAL A 86 -1.99 -6.05 -11.09
C VAL A 86 -0.48 -5.88 -11.01
N THR A 87 -0.01 -4.76 -10.47
CA THR A 87 1.41 -4.54 -10.16
C THR A 87 1.68 -4.63 -8.66
N CYS A 88 2.64 -5.45 -8.26
CA CYS A 88 3.16 -5.57 -6.88
C CYS A 88 4.70 -5.57 -6.87
N VAL A 89 5.30 -4.78 -7.77
CA VAL A 89 6.74 -4.60 -7.95
C VAL A 89 7.36 -3.86 -6.75
N GLY A 90 8.53 -4.34 -6.31
CA GLY A 90 9.42 -3.63 -5.39
C GLY A 90 10.86 -3.66 -5.89
N VAL A 91 11.31 -2.57 -6.51
CA VAL A 91 12.64 -2.51 -7.16
C VAL A 91 13.75 -2.58 -6.10
N GLY A 92 14.62 -3.59 -6.25
CA GLY A 92 15.68 -3.92 -5.28
C GLY A 92 15.21 -4.72 -4.07
N GLY A 93 13.90 -4.97 -3.95
CA GLY A 93 13.31 -5.80 -2.90
C GLY A 93 13.64 -5.34 -1.48
N ARG A 94 13.58 -6.31 -0.57
CA ARG A 94 13.89 -6.09 0.86
C ARG A 94 15.33 -5.60 1.11
N PRO A 95 16.38 -6.09 0.41
CA PRO A 95 17.74 -5.59 0.62
C PRO A 95 17.89 -4.09 0.34
N ALA A 96 17.32 -3.60 -0.77
CA ALA A 96 17.37 -2.17 -1.08
C ALA A 96 16.58 -1.34 -0.06
N TRP A 97 15.42 -1.83 0.38
CA TRP A 97 14.63 -1.17 1.42
C TRP A 97 15.36 -1.10 2.77
N GLN A 98 16.02 -2.19 3.18
CA GLN A 98 16.84 -2.19 4.39
C GLN A 98 18.00 -1.19 4.29
N LEU A 99 18.65 -1.11 3.12
CA LEU A 99 19.72 -0.16 2.88
C LEU A 99 19.24 1.30 2.96
N ASP A 100 18.02 1.59 2.49
CA ASP A 100 17.39 2.91 2.66
C ASP A 100 17.31 3.28 4.16
N HIS A 101 16.84 2.36 5.01
CA HIS A 101 16.79 2.58 6.47
C HIS A 101 18.16 2.79 7.09
N GLU A 102 19.14 1.94 6.77
CA GLU A 102 20.48 2.00 7.34
C GLU A 102 21.19 3.33 7.01
N ILE A 103 21.02 3.83 5.78
CA ILE A 103 21.60 5.11 5.35
C ILE A 103 20.89 6.26 6.05
N VAL A 104 19.56 6.28 6.02
CA VAL A 104 18.76 7.33 6.66
C VAL A 104 19.08 7.43 8.16
N GLN A 105 19.23 6.29 8.85
CA GLN A 105 19.62 6.26 10.26
C GLN A 105 21.03 6.81 10.52
N LYS A 106 22.01 6.55 9.63
CA LYS A 106 23.36 7.14 9.73
C LYS A 106 23.34 8.67 9.65
N HIS A 107 22.34 9.23 8.97
CA HIS A 107 22.09 10.67 8.90
C HIS A 107 21.26 11.21 10.08
N GLY A 108 20.94 10.38 11.08
CA GLY A 108 20.27 10.77 12.32
C GLY A 108 18.74 10.85 12.22
N ILE A 109 18.16 10.31 11.14
CA ILE A 109 16.73 10.35 10.87
C ILE A 109 16.12 9.00 11.26
N HIS A 110 14.98 9.05 11.94
CA HIS A 110 14.30 7.87 12.47
C HIS A 110 12.97 7.72 11.73
N GLN A 111 12.88 6.70 10.89
CA GLN A 111 11.68 6.39 10.11
C GLN A 111 11.19 4.97 10.48
N PRO A 112 9.89 4.79 10.77
CA PRO A 112 9.33 3.48 11.09
C PRO A 112 9.12 2.57 9.85
N VAL A 113 8.86 3.12 8.66
CA VAL A 113 8.52 2.33 7.47
C VAL A 113 9.36 2.70 6.25
N GLY A 114 9.41 3.97 5.87
CA GLY A 114 10.21 4.46 4.75
C GLY A 114 9.85 3.85 3.40
N ASP A 115 8.56 3.62 3.15
CA ASP A 115 8.09 3.06 1.87
C ASP A 115 7.16 4.01 1.10
N SER A 116 6.82 5.16 1.67
CA SER A 116 5.79 6.07 1.16
C SER A 116 6.27 7.50 1.05
N ILE A 117 6.77 8.01 2.17
CA ILE A 117 7.36 9.34 2.31
C ILE A 117 8.64 9.20 3.17
N MET A 118 9.19 10.29 3.69
CA MET A 118 10.51 10.32 4.35
C MET A 118 11.63 10.00 3.35
N PRO A 119 12.91 10.23 3.71
CA PRO A 119 14.01 9.98 2.79
C PRO A 119 14.10 8.55 2.26
N GLY A 120 13.71 7.54 3.06
CA GLY A 120 13.60 6.16 2.58
C GLY A 120 12.51 5.96 1.54
N GLY A 121 11.33 6.55 1.75
CA GLY A 121 10.23 6.49 0.78
C GLY A 121 10.57 7.23 -0.52
N ILE A 122 11.26 8.37 -0.44
CA ILE A 122 11.77 9.09 -1.61
C ILE A 122 12.80 8.23 -2.36
N SER A 123 13.79 7.64 -1.66
CA SER A 123 14.76 6.73 -2.29
C SER A 123 14.07 5.56 -3.02
N ARG A 124 13.03 4.98 -2.42
CA ARG A 124 12.21 3.92 -3.02
C ARG A 124 11.44 4.42 -4.25
N LEU A 125 10.89 5.63 -4.19
CA LEU A 125 10.19 6.31 -5.29
C LEU A 125 11.10 6.40 -6.51
N LEU A 126 12.32 6.92 -6.33
CA LEU A 126 13.29 7.13 -7.41
C LEU A 126 13.58 5.84 -8.20
N ARG A 127 13.55 4.68 -7.53
CA ARG A 127 13.74 3.36 -8.16
C ARG A 127 12.47 2.80 -8.79
N THR A 128 11.33 2.96 -8.12
CA THR A 128 10.09 2.20 -8.44
C THR A 128 9.22 2.91 -9.45
N THR A 129 9.04 4.22 -9.32
CA THR A 129 8.12 5.00 -10.14
C THR A 129 8.44 4.93 -11.64
N PRO A 130 9.71 5.05 -12.09
CA PRO A 130 10.02 4.94 -13.51
C PRO A 130 9.69 3.56 -14.10
N VAL A 131 9.88 2.48 -13.33
CA VAL A 131 9.57 1.11 -13.74
C VAL A 131 8.06 0.92 -13.91
N LEU A 132 7.25 1.47 -13.01
CA LEU A 132 5.79 1.39 -13.15
C LEU A 132 5.25 2.22 -14.31
N VAL A 133 5.87 3.36 -14.61
CA VAL A 133 5.54 4.14 -15.82
C VAL A 133 5.86 3.34 -17.08
N GLU A 134 7.00 2.63 -17.13
CA GLU A 134 7.34 1.74 -18.25
C GLU A 134 6.33 0.59 -18.40
N ILE A 135 5.92 -0.02 -17.28
CA ILE A 135 4.85 -1.04 -17.29
C ILE A 135 3.54 -0.45 -17.81
N ALA A 136 3.14 0.74 -17.34
CA ALA A 136 1.92 1.40 -17.79
C ALA A 136 1.95 1.72 -19.29
N ARG A 137 3.11 2.10 -19.86
CA ARG A 137 3.26 2.29 -21.31
C ARG A 137 3.06 0.99 -22.08
N ASP A 138 3.58 -0.13 -21.57
CA ASP A 138 3.34 -1.45 -22.17
C ASP A 138 1.87 -1.87 -22.08
N ILE A 139 1.20 -1.55 -20.98
CA ILE A 139 -0.25 -1.79 -20.81
C ILE A 139 -1.05 -0.96 -21.82
N ALA A 140 -0.73 0.32 -21.98
CA ALA A 140 -1.41 1.20 -22.94
C ALA A 140 -1.26 0.71 -24.39
N ASP A 141 -0.11 0.10 -24.73
CA ASP A 141 0.18 -0.47 -26.04
C ASP A 141 -0.53 -1.82 -26.26
N LEU A 142 -0.49 -2.72 -25.28
CA LEU A 142 -0.82 -4.13 -25.48
C LEU A 142 -2.15 -4.59 -24.86
N ALA A 143 -2.66 -3.86 -23.88
CA ALA A 143 -3.87 -4.20 -23.12
C ALA A 143 -4.62 -2.94 -22.59
N PRO A 144 -4.96 -1.97 -23.45
CA PRO A 144 -5.53 -0.69 -23.02
C PRO A 144 -6.92 -0.80 -22.37
N ASP A 145 -7.65 -1.90 -22.62
CA ASP A 145 -8.99 -2.12 -22.07
C ASP A 145 -8.99 -2.88 -20.73
N ALA A 146 -7.82 -3.33 -20.26
CA ALA A 146 -7.71 -4.09 -19.02
C ALA A 146 -7.92 -3.20 -17.78
N PHE A 147 -8.56 -3.74 -16.74
CA PHE A 147 -8.60 -3.07 -15.45
C PHE A 147 -7.23 -3.12 -14.79
N PHE A 148 -6.63 -1.95 -14.55
CA PHE A 148 -5.29 -1.83 -14.00
C PHE A 148 -5.31 -1.46 -12.51
N PHE A 149 -4.74 -2.33 -11.67
CA PHE A 149 -4.58 -2.15 -10.23
C PHE A 149 -3.10 -2.11 -9.84
N ASN A 150 -2.77 -1.28 -8.85
CA ASN A 150 -1.42 -1.18 -8.30
C ASN A 150 -1.42 -1.40 -6.79
N TYR A 151 -0.48 -2.22 -6.31
CA TYR A 151 -0.13 -2.43 -4.90
C TYR A 151 1.27 -1.92 -4.55
N SER A 152 2.07 -1.52 -5.54
CA SER A 152 3.43 -1.04 -5.31
C SER A 152 3.44 0.33 -4.65
N ASN A 153 4.19 0.42 -3.55
CA ASN A 153 4.54 1.69 -2.90
C ASN A 153 5.80 2.33 -3.51
N PRO A 154 5.90 3.69 -3.52
CA PRO A 154 4.96 4.65 -2.93
C PRO A 154 3.69 4.86 -3.76
N MET A 155 2.52 4.51 -3.21
CA MET A 155 1.25 4.46 -3.96
C MET A 155 0.89 5.80 -4.60
N THR A 156 0.95 6.88 -3.82
CA THR A 156 0.58 8.23 -4.26
C THR A 156 1.41 8.67 -5.46
N ALA A 157 2.73 8.49 -5.38
CA ALA A 157 3.66 8.82 -6.46
C ALA A 157 3.39 7.98 -7.71
N ASN A 158 3.18 6.68 -7.53
CA ASN A 158 3.01 5.74 -8.62
C ASN A 158 1.70 5.98 -9.39
N VAL A 159 0.57 6.16 -8.71
CA VAL A 159 -0.72 6.46 -9.34
C VAL A 159 -0.65 7.79 -10.09
N GLN A 160 -0.05 8.81 -9.46
CA GLN A 160 0.16 10.12 -10.09
C GLN A 160 1.00 10.01 -11.38
N ALA A 161 2.20 9.43 -11.29
CA ALA A 161 3.15 9.38 -12.39
C ALA A 161 2.63 8.54 -13.56
N ILE A 162 2.00 7.40 -13.28
CA ILE A 162 1.35 6.57 -14.32
C ILE A 162 0.35 7.41 -15.11
N HIS A 163 -0.51 8.15 -14.40
CA HIS A 163 -1.52 8.97 -15.07
C HIS A 163 -0.91 10.11 -15.88
N GLN A 164 0.04 10.85 -15.32
CA GLN A 164 0.71 11.96 -16.00
C GLN A 164 1.43 11.51 -17.27
N GLU A 165 2.10 10.36 -17.22
CA GLU A 165 2.96 9.87 -18.31
C GLU A 165 2.23 9.07 -19.39
N THR A 166 1.07 8.49 -19.08
CA THR A 166 0.37 7.56 -20.00
C THR A 166 -1.09 7.90 -20.24
N GLY A 167 -1.70 8.71 -19.37
CA GLY A 167 -3.14 8.97 -19.38
C GLY A 167 -4.00 7.79 -18.91
N LEU A 168 -3.41 6.63 -18.58
CA LEU A 168 -4.16 5.49 -18.08
C LEU A 168 -4.77 5.79 -16.71
N ASP A 169 -5.98 5.26 -16.49
CA ASP A 169 -6.58 5.19 -15.17
C ASP A 169 -6.09 3.92 -14.47
N VAL A 170 -5.31 4.09 -13.41
CA VAL A 170 -4.88 3.01 -12.50
C VAL A 170 -5.55 3.19 -11.15
N VAL A 171 -5.98 2.08 -10.53
CA VAL A 171 -6.49 2.08 -9.17
C VAL A 171 -5.43 1.54 -8.22
N GLY A 172 -4.94 2.40 -7.32
CA GLY A 172 -4.09 1.96 -6.24
C GLY A 172 -4.87 1.33 -5.10
N LEU A 173 -4.43 0.17 -4.60
CA LEU A 173 -5.07 -0.57 -3.53
C LEU A 173 -4.12 -0.69 -2.33
N CYS A 174 -4.61 -0.27 -1.16
CA CYS A 174 -3.93 -0.40 0.12
C CYS A 174 -4.92 -0.97 1.16
N HIS A 175 -4.41 -1.66 2.17
CA HIS A 175 -5.22 -2.27 3.23
C HIS A 175 -5.33 -1.41 4.48
N GLY A 176 -4.52 -0.34 4.60
CA GLY A 176 -4.42 0.47 5.80
C GLY A 176 -5.76 1.02 6.30
N MET A 177 -6.60 1.48 5.38
CA MET A 177 -7.93 1.99 5.72
C MET A 177 -8.87 0.90 6.27
N HIS A 178 -8.87 -0.29 5.66
CA HIS A 178 -9.68 -1.43 6.12
C HIS A 178 -9.23 -1.94 7.48
N HIS A 179 -7.91 -1.98 7.70
CA HIS A 179 -7.34 -2.35 8.99
C HIS A 179 -7.83 -1.39 10.09
N ILE A 180 -7.68 -0.08 9.89
CA ILE A 180 -8.14 0.91 10.87
C ILE A 180 -9.65 0.86 11.08
N GLN A 181 -10.45 0.66 10.03
CA GLN A 181 -11.90 0.50 10.21
C GLN A 181 -12.24 -0.71 11.10
N ARG A 182 -11.53 -1.85 10.95
CA ARG A 182 -11.68 -3.01 11.84
C ARG A 182 -11.28 -2.68 13.27
N GLU A 183 -10.17 -1.98 13.47
CA GLU A 183 -9.73 -1.58 14.80
C GLU A 183 -10.77 -0.69 15.49
N LEU A 184 -11.30 0.32 14.79
CA LEU A 184 -12.34 1.20 15.31
C LEU A 184 -13.61 0.42 15.68
N ALA A 185 -13.99 -0.59 14.89
CA ALA A 185 -15.11 -1.47 15.21
C ALA A 185 -14.84 -2.31 16.47
N GLN A 186 -13.63 -2.87 16.59
CA GLN A 186 -13.21 -3.68 17.74
C GLN A 186 -13.16 -2.87 19.04
N LEU A 187 -12.77 -1.59 19.01
CA LEU A 187 -12.76 -0.72 20.21
C LEU A 187 -14.14 -0.59 20.87
N ILE A 188 -15.22 -0.77 20.11
CA ILE A 188 -16.61 -0.73 20.59
C ILE A 188 -17.32 -2.09 20.50
N ASP A 189 -16.56 -3.19 20.37
CA ASP A 189 -17.06 -4.56 20.26
C ASP A 189 -18.13 -4.75 19.16
N ALA A 190 -18.01 -4.00 18.05
CA ALA A 190 -18.94 -4.02 16.94
C ALA A 190 -18.46 -4.96 15.81
N PRO A 191 -19.37 -5.69 15.13
CA PRO A 191 -19.03 -6.41 13.91
C PRO A 191 -18.63 -5.46 12.79
N PHE A 192 -17.50 -5.74 12.13
CA PHE A 192 -16.95 -4.91 11.04
C PHE A 192 -17.97 -4.68 9.92
N GLU A 193 -18.74 -5.71 9.54
CA GLU A 193 -19.70 -5.67 8.44
C GLU A 193 -20.89 -4.74 8.68
N ARG A 194 -21.09 -4.30 9.94
CA ARG A 194 -22.13 -3.33 10.32
C ARG A 194 -21.59 -1.90 10.39
N THR A 195 -20.32 -1.70 10.08
CA THR A 195 -19.66 -0.40 10.09
C THR A 195 -19.53 0.18 8.69
N SER A 196 -19.53 1.51 8.59
CA SER A 196 -19.23 2.22 7.35
C SER A 196 -18.46 3.49 7.64
N THR A 197 -17.63 3.91 6.69
CA THR A 197 -16.75 5.07 6.82
C THR A 197 -16.81 5.99 5.62
N LEU A 198 -16.61 7.29 5.88
CA LEU A 198 -16.16 8.24 4.87
C LEU A 198 -14.85 8.86 5.32
N TYR A 199 -13.95 9.01 4.36
CA TYR A 199 -12.59 9.49 4.55
C TYR A 199 -12.08 10.15 3.29
N ALA A 200 -11.02 10.94 3.43
CA ALA A 200 -10.20 11.36 2.31
C ALA A 200 -8.78 11.68 2.75
N GLY A 201 -7.85 11.60 1.81
CA GLY A 201 -6.47 11.99 2.01
C GLY A 201 -5.60 11.45 0.89
N ILE A 202 -4.40 11.02 1.24
CA ILE A 202 -3.47 10.34 0.34
C ILE A 202 -3.11 8.98 0.94
N ASN A 203 -2.47 8.11 0.16
CA ASN A 203 -2.10 6.81 0.70
C ASN A 203 -1.27 6.94 1.99
N HIS A 204 -1.62 6.12 2.98
CA HIS A 204 -1.02 6.09 4.32
C HIS A 204 -1.22 7.36 5.19
N LEU A 205 -1.91 8.38 4.68
CA LEU A 205 -2.42 9.52 5.45
C LEU A 205 -3.84 9.88 4.97
N THR A 206 -4.81 9.10 5.41
CA THR A 206 -6.23 9.34 5.21
C THR A 206 -6.89 9.80 6.50
N PHE A 207 -7.87 10.69 6.39
CA PHE A 207 -8.60 11.20 7.55
C PHE A 207 -10.04 10.70 7.51
N ILE A 208 -10.39 9.82 8.46
CA ILE A 208 -11.74 9.30 8.66
C ILE A 208 -12.53 10.34 9.45
N TYR A 209 -13.47 11.01 8.78
CA TYR A 209 -14.32 12.03 9.40
C TYR A 209 -15.73 11.51 9.73
N ASP A 210 -16.16 10.41 9.10
CA ASP A 210 -17.44 9.76 9.38
C ASP A 210 -17.21 8.27 9.67
N PHE A 211 -17.64 7.80 10.85
CA PHE A 211 -17.63 6.39 11.22
C PHE A 211 -19.01 6.03 11.81
N ARG A 212 -19.68 5.07 11.20
CA ARG A 212 -21.06 4.71 11.51
C ARG A 212 -21.19 3.24 11.90
N LEU A 213 -22.08 2.95 12.85
CA LEU A 213 -22.55 1.60 13.19
C LEU A 213 -24.06 1.53 12.93
N ASP A 214 -24.48 0.65 12.01
CA ASP A 214 -25.88 0.57 11.53
C ASP A 214 -26.47 1.94 11.14
N GLY A 215 -25.65 2.76 10.48
CA GLY A 215 -26.02 4.12 10.04
C GLY A 215 -26.07 5.19 11.15
N LYS A 216 -25.76 4.84 12.40
CA LYS A 216 -25.68 5.82 13.52
C LYS A 216 -24.24 6.27 13.72
N ASP A 217 -24.06 7.54 14.12
CA ASP A 217 -22.74 8.07 14.51
C ASP A 217 -22.16 7.22 15.65
N ALA A 218 -20.98 6.64 15.42
CA ALA A 218 -20.30 5.78 16.38
C ALA A 218 -19.13 6.48 17.09
N TRP A 219 -18.76 7.71 16.69
CA TRP A 219 -17.71 8.48 17.36
C TRP A 219 -17.95 8.71 18.86
N PRO A 220 -19.18 8.96 19.36
CA PRO A 220 -19.40 9.13 20.80
C PRO A 220 -18.99 7.90 21.63
N ALA A 221 -19.29 6.69 21.16
CA ALA A 221 -18.94 5.45 21.85
C ALA A 221 -17.42 5.20 21.83
N ILE A 222 -16.78 5.45 20.68
CA ILE A 222 -15.32 5.35 20.54
C ILE A 222 -14.63 6.35 21.46
N ARG A 223 -15.07 7.62 21.49
CA ARG A 223 -14.50 8.66 22.37
C ARG A 223 -14.59 8.29 23.83
N GLU A 224 -15.73 7.77 24.29
CA GLU A 224 -15.88 7.34 25.68
C GLU A 224 -14.86 6.24 26.04
N ARG A 225 -14.67 5.27 25.14
CA ARG A 225 -13.69 4.20 25.33
C ARG A 225 -12.26 4.74 25.36
N VAL A 226 -11.88 5.52 24.36
CA VAL A 226 -10.53 6.07 24.19
C VAL A 226 -10.15 6.99 25.35
N GLN A 227 -11.06 7.88 25.78
CA GLN A 227 -10.81 8.77 26.91
C GLN A 227 -10.57 8.00 28.22
N ARG A 228 -11.24 6.86 28.40
CA ARG A 228 -11.01 5.99 29.56
C ARG A 228 -9.62 5.35 29.51
N GLU A 229 -9.23 4.80 28.36
CA GLU A 229 -7.93 4.14 28.18
C GLU A 229 -6.76 5.13 28.28
N LEU A 230 -6.89 6.32 27.69
CA LEU A 230 -5.86 7.36 27.72
C LEU A 230 -5.75 8.08 29.08
N ALA A 231 -6.72 7.90 29.98
CA ALA A 231 -6.66 8.41 31.35
C ALA A 231 -5.75 7.56 32.26
N GLU A 232 -5.44 6.33 31.83
CA GLU A 232 -4.52 5.43 32.52
C GLU A 232 -3.13 5.51 31.89
N ALA A 233 -2.08 5.13 32.63
CA ALA A 233 -0.74 5.07 32.05
C ALA A 233 -0.68 3.98 30.96
N PRO A 234 0.02 4.19 29.84
CA PRO A 234 0.16 3.17 28.80
C PRO A 234 0.85 1.93 29.35
N ASP A 235 0.45 0.76 28.86
CA ASP A 235 1.33 -0.41 28.87
C ASP A 235 2.48 -0.14 27.88
N PRO A 236 3.75 -0.16 28.31
CA PRO A 236 4.88 -0.01 27.39
C PRO A 236 4.88 -1.02 26.23
N ALA A 237 4.21 -2.17 26.37
CA ALA A 237 4.07 -3.17 25.31
C ALA A 237 3.16 -2.70 24.15
N ASP A 238 2.19 -1.81 24.39
CA ASP A 238 1.29 -1.30 23.34
C ASP A 238 1.99 -0.26 22.46
N ILE A 239 2.87 0.56 23.06
CA ILE A 239 3.50 1.68 22.37
C ILE A 239 4.37 1.19 21.20
N GLY A 240 3.95 1.50 19.98
CA GLY A 240 4.69 1.16 18.77
C GLY A 240 4.67 -0.33 18.42
N ASN A 241 3.82 -1.12 19.06
CA ASN A 241 3.56 -2.51 18.67
C ASN A 241 2.58 -2.54 17.50
N ILE A 242 2.76 -3.47 16.57
CA ILE A 242 1.82 -3.74 15.47
C ILE A 242 1.34 -5.18 15.44
N PHE A 243 1.80 -6.00 16.38
CA PHE A 243 1.45 -7.41 16.53
C PHE A 243 0.52 -7.56 17.74
N TYR A 244 -0.70 -7.05 17.61
CA TYR A 244 -1.74 -7.12 18.64
C TYR A 244 -3.02 -7.74 18.08
N GLU A 245 -3.75 -8.49 18.92
CA GLU A 245 -5.05 -9.06 18.57
C GLU A 245 -6.21 -8.13 18.90
N LYS A 246 -6.06 -7.32 19.96
CA LYS A 246 -7.07 -6.38 20.45
C LYS A 246 -6.50 -4.97 20.45
N PRO A 247 -7.08 -4.05 19.68
CA PRO A 247 -6.63 -2.67 19.66
C PRO A 247 -6.94 -1.98 20.99
N THR A 248 -6.13 -0.99 21.30
CA THR A 248 -6.24 -0.08 22.44
C THR A 248 -5.91 1.31 21.89
N ALA A 249 -6.31 2.36 22.60
CA ALA A 249 -5.96 3.71 22.23
C ALA A 249 -4.43 3.93 22.18
N TRP A 250 -3.67 3.17 22.98
CA TRP A 250 -2.21 3.28 23.10
C TRP A 250 -1.43 2.65 21.94
N HIS A 251 -2.08 1.88 21.06
CA HIS A 251 -1.47 1.49 19.79
C HIS A 251 -1.37 2.66 18.79
N ASN A 252 -2.30 3.62 18.85
CA ASN A 252 -2.37 4.78 17.95
C ASN A 252 -2.56 6.14 18.67
N PRO A 253 -1.75 6.48 19.70
CA PRO A 253 -1.94 7.68 20.51
C PRO A 253 -1.80 9.00 19.73
N PHE A 254 -0.98 9.04 18.67
CA PHE A 254 -0.80 10.21 17.84
C PHE A 254 -2.01 10.44 16.92
N ALA A 255 -2.56 9.38 16.31
CA ALA A 255 -3.81 9.49 15.54
C ALA A 255 -4.98 10.00 16.39
N TRP A 256 -5.06 9.60 17.67
CA TRP A 256 -6.04 10.18 18.62
C TRP A 256 -5.78 11.65 18.92
N GLU A 257 -4.51 12.07 19.03
CA GLU A 257 -4.18 13.50 19.18
C GLU A 257 -4.65 14.31 17.96
N LEU A 258 -4.46 13.78 16.75
CA LEU A 258 -4.94 14.40 15.51
C LEU A 258 -6.47 14.44 15.48
N PHE A 259 -7.14 13.37 15.91
CA PHE A 259 -8.61 13.31 15.98
C PHE A 259 -9.20 14.35 16.92
N GLU A 260 -8.64 14.52 18.12
CA GLU A 260 -9.09 15.56 19.07
C GLU A 260 -8.90 16.98 18.52
N ARG A 261 -7.85 17.19 17.71
CA ARG A 261 -7.53 18.50 17.13
C ARG A 261 -8.36 18.84 15.89
N TYR A 262 -8.57 17.86 15.01
CA TYR A 262 -9.12 18.08 13.67
C TYR A 262 -10.50 17.46 13.47
N GLY A 263 -10.98 16.63 14.40
CA GLY A 263 -12.25 15.93 14.30
C GLY A 263 -12.24 14.77 13.29
N ALA A 264 -11.08 14.36 12.79
CA ALA A 264 -10.93 13.27 11.84
C ALA A 264 -9.74 12.38 12.21
N PHE A 265 -9.96 11.06 12.20
CA PHE A 265 -8.99 10.08 12.67
C PHE A 265 -8.03 9.71 11.56
N ALA A 266 -6.72 9.73 11.84
CA ALA A 266 -5.70 9.44 10.84
C ALA A 266 -5.50 7.93 10.66
N ALA A 267 -5.83 7.40 9.49
CA ALA A 267 -5.39 6.09 9.02
C ALA A 267 -4.12 6.28 8.15
N ALA A 268 -3.18 5.34 8.08
CA ALA A 268 -3.23 3.90 8.30
C ALA A 268 -2.57 3.41 9.61
N GLY A 269 -2.81 4.12 10.73
CA GLY A 269 -2.20 3.86 12.03
C GLY A 269 -0.87 4.59 12.22
N ASP A 270 -0.46 4.74 13.47
CA ASP A 270 0.66 5.62 13.83
C ASP A 270 1.98 5.21 13.19
N ARG A 271 2.16 3.91 12.90
CA ARG A 271 3.32 3.39 12.16
C ARG A 271 3.56 4.16 10.86
N HIS A 272 2.50 4.51 10.14
CA HIS A 272 2.59 5.28 8.92
C HIS A 272 2.37 6.78 9.14
N VAL A 273 1.39 7.14 9.97
CA VAL A 273 0.96 8.54 10.13
C VAL A 273 2.11 9.43 10.62
N VAL A 274 2.97 8.94 11.52
CA VAL A 274 4.11 9.74 12.05
C VAL A 274 5.10 10.17 10.97
N GLU A 275 5.24 9.41 9.88
CA GLU A 275 6.11 9.73 8.74
C GLU A 275 5.66 10.97 7.99
N PHE A 276 4.38 11.34 8.13
CA PHE A 276 3.84 12.57 7.55
C PHE A 276 3.93 13.77 8.51
N PHE A 277 4.60 13.62 9.65
CA PHE A 277 4.86 14.71 10.60
C PHE A 277 6.30 14.65 11.14
N PRO A 278 7.34 14.55 10.27
CA PRO A 278 8.73 14.44 10.71
C PRO A 278 9.16 15.55 11.65
N GLU A 279 8.62 16.77 11.48
CA GLU A 279 8.91 17.90 12.36
C GLU A 279 8.58 17.62 13.84
N ARG A 280 7.57 16.79 14.11
CA ARG A 280 7.17 16.41 15.47
C ARG A 280 8.04 15.32 16.06
N PHE A 281 8.66 14.53 15.21
CA PHE A 281 9.48 13.37 15.57
C PHE A 281 10.91 13.55 15.05
N SER A 282 11.41 14.79 15.05
CA SER A 282 12.74 15.13 14.51
C SER A 282 13.89 14.39 15.19
N GLN A 283 13.70 14.04 16.46
CA GLN A 283 14.64 13.20 17.21
C GLN A 283 14.23 11.72 17.20
N GLY A 284 13.11 11.34 16.60
CA GLY A 284 12.57 9.99 16.62
C GLY A 284 11.84 9.59 17.90
N ASP A 285 11.71 10.49 18.89
CA ASP A 285 11.11 10.16 20.18
C ASP A 285 9.59 9.98 20.04
N TYR A 286 9.08 8.83 20.47
CA TYR A 286 7.68 8.42 20.34
C TYR A 286 7.20 7.77 21.64
N TYR A 287 6.48 8.53 22.47
CA TYR A 287 5.85 8.06 23.72
C TYR A 287 6.77 7.19 24.63
N GLY A 288 8.01 7.64 24.82
CA GLY A 288 9.01 6.94 25.66
C GLY A 288 9.86 5.91 24.93
N LYS A 289 9.62 5.73 23.62
CA LYS A 289 10.38 4.88 22.70
C LYS A 289 10.96 5.69 21.54
N LYS A 290 11.58 5.00 20.58
CA LYS A 290 12.28 5.52 19.41
C LYS A 290 11.74 4.88 18.14
N LEU A 291 11.29 5.70 17.20
CA LEU A 291 10.78 5.25 15.90
C LEU A 291 11.81 4.42 15.13
N GLY A 292 11.37 3.29 14.58
CA GLY A 292 12.20 2.37 13.80
C GLY A 292 13.15 1.51 14.63
N ILE A 293 13.24 1.72 15.95
CA ILE A 293 14.13 0.96 16.84
C ILE A 293 13.32 0.08 17.80
N ASP A 294 12.61 0.67 18.75
CA ASP A 294 11.78 -0.03 19.75
C ASP A 294 10.29 0.38 19.70
N ALA A 295 9.95 1.40 18.90
CA ALA A 295 8.61 1.62 18.38
C ALA A 295 8.61 1.36 16.86
N PHE A 296 7.71 0.50 16.38
CA PHE A 296 7.65 0.07 14.99
C PHE A 296 9.00 -0.50 14.52
N SER A 297 9.54 -1.44 15.30
CA SER A 297 10.90 -1.97 15.17
C SER A 297 11.20 -2.56 13.80
N LEU A 298 12.16 -1.98 13.07
CA LEU A 298 12.61 -2.52 11.80
C LEU A 298 13.18 -3.95 11.94
N PRO A 299 14.03 -4.28 12.94
CA PRO A 299 14.47 -5.65 13.17
C PRO A 299 13.35 -6.68 13.32
N GLU A 300 12.29 -6.35 14.07
CA GLU A 300 11.14 -7.25 14.25
C GLU A 300 10.39 -7.47 12.94
N ILE A 301 10.20 -6.41 12.14
CA ILE A 301 9.59 -6.51 10.81
C ILE A 301 10.42 -7.38 9.86
N LEU A 302 11.74 -7.21 9.88
CA LEU A 302 12.67 -8.00 9.09
C LEU A 302 12.60 -9.48 9.51
N GLU A 303 12.65 -9.79 10.80
CA GLU A 303 12.55 -11.17 11.28
C GLU A 303 11.20 -11.80 10.91
N TRP A 304 10.10 -11.08 11.14
CA TRP A 304 8.76 -11.53 10.78
C TRP A 304 8.63 -11.83 9.29
N GLY A 305 9.12 -10.92 8.43
CA GLY A 305 9.10 -11.10 6.98
C GLY A 305 9.91 -12.31 6.51
N GLU A 306 11.08 -12.53 7.13
CA GLU A 306 11.94 -13.68 6.80
C GLU A 306 11.27 -15.00 7.15
N ASN A 307 10.71 -15.10 8.36
CA ASN A 307 10.04 -16.30 8.83
C ASN A 307 8.87 -16.69 7.91
N ARG A 308 8.11 -15.70 7.41
CA ARG A 308 7.02 -15.92 6.45
C ARG A 308 7.53 -16.40 5.09
N TYR A 309 8.59 -15.78 4.57
CA TYR A 309 9.18 -16.16 3.29
C TYR A 309 9.71 -17.61 3.33
N GLN A 310 10.44 -17.96 4.39
CA GLN A 310 10.97 -19.31 4.56
C GLN A 310 9.86 -20.36 4.71
N GLY A 311 8.79 -20.04 5.45
CA GLY A 311 7.62 -20.92 5.55
C GLY A 311 6.95 -21.17 4.19
N MET A 312 6.82 -20.14 3.38
CA MET A 312 6.29 -20.25 2.03
C MET A 312 7.19 -21.10 1.12
N LEU A 313 8.51 -20.92 1.16
CA LEU A 313 9.45 -21.71 0.36
C LEU A 313 9.36 -23.20 0.69
N ARG A 314 9.22 -23.55 1.98
CA ARG A 314 9.04 -24.95 2.41
C ARG A 314 7.74 -25.55 1.89
N GLN A 315 6.66 -24.77 1.82
CA GLN A 315 5.40 -25.21 1.23
C GLN A 315 5.50 -25.38 -0.30
N ALA A 316 6.09 -24.41 -1.00
CA ALA A 316 6.26 -24.46 -2.46
C ALA A 316 7.11 -25.64 -2.92
N THR A 317 8.11 -26.03 -2.13
CA THR A 317 9.03 -27.15 -2.43
C THR A 317 8.55 -28.51 -1.89
N GLY A 318 7.37 -28.56 -1.26
CA GLY A 318 6.80 -29.78 -0.68
C GLY A 318 7.52 -30.29 0.58
N GLN A 319 8.40 -29.48 1.20
CA GLN A 319 9.05 -29.80 2.48
C GLN A 319 8.08 -29.70 3.65
N GLU A 320 7.08 -28.82 3.55
CA GLU A 320 5.96 -28.69 4.48
C GLU A 320 4.63 -28.81 3.72
N PRO A 321 3.56 -29.36 4.34
CA PRO A 321 2.25 -29.35 3.72
C PRO A 321 1.74 -27.92 3.56
N LEU A 322 0.93 -27.68 2.52
CA LEU A 322 0.25 -26.40 2.32
C LEU A 322 -0.62 -26.10 3.54
N ASP A 323 -0.42 -24.92 4.13
CA ASP A 323 -1.23 -24.43 5.24
C ASP A 323 -2.66 -24.16 4.76
N GLN A 324 -3.62 -24.97 5.20
CA GLN A 324 -5.01 -24.87 4.75
C GLN A 324 -5.71 -23.58 5.18
N SER A 325 -5.23 -22.93 6.26
CA SER A 325 -5.77 -21.65 6.74
C SER A 325 -5.60 -20.53 5.72
N ILE A 326 -4.70 -20.69 4.74
CA ILE A 326 -4.49 -19.76 3.62
C ILE A 326 -5.75 -19.51 2.80
N PHE A 327 -6.67 -20.47 2.79
CA PHE A 327 -7.92 -20.40 2.02
C PHE A 327 -9.10 -19.98 2.89
N GLU A 328 -8.93 -19.88 4.20
CA GLU A 328 -9.87 -19.16 5.04
C GLU A 328 -9.74 -17.68 4.65
N ARG A 329 -10.86 -16.96 4.51
CA ARG A 329 -10.86 -15.54 4.11
C ARG A 329 -9.83 -14.80 4.95
N SER A 330 -8.72 -14.46 4.32
CA SER A 330 -7.60 -13.85 5.00
C SER A 330 -7.93 -12.36 5.13
N GLY A 331 -8.16 -11.87 6.34
CA GLY A 331 -7.99 -10.43 6.58
C GLY A 331 -6.53 -10.07 6.23
N GLY A 332 -6.30 -9.18 5.26
CA GLY A 332 -4.94 -8.94 4.76
C GLY A 332 -4.83 -8.00 3.55
N GLU A 333 -3.61 -7.83 3.03
CA GLU A 333 -3.26 -6.80 2.02
C GLU A 333 -4.06 -6.93 0.70
N GLN A 334 -4.31 -8.17 0.29
CA GLN A 334 -5.00 -8.56 -0.95
C GLN A 334 -6.55 -8.54 -0.88
N GLU A 335 -7.13 -8.31 0.31
CA GLU A 335 -8.55 -8.58 0.60
C GLU A 335 -9.54 -7.88 -0.35
N GLN A 336 -9.20 -6.70 -0.85
CA GLN A 336 -10.11 -5.92 -1.70
C GLN A 336 -10.16 -6.39 -3.15
N LEU A 337 -9.07 -6.90 -3.73
CA LEU A 337 -9.00 -7.08 -5.19
C LEU A 337 -10.00 -8.11 -5.69
N ILE A 338 -10.13 -9.27 -5.04
CA ILE A 338 -11.09 -10.30 -5.45
C ILE A 338 -12.54 -9.82 -5.24
N ALA A 339 -12.80 -9.04 -4.19
CA ALA A 339 -14.10 -8.42 -3.98
C ALA A 339 -14.43 -7.37 -5.06
N ILE A 340 -13.44 -6.55 -5.46
CA ILE A 340 -13.57 -5.60 -6.57
C ILE A 340 -13.84 -6.33 -7.88
N ILE A 341 -13.06 -7.37 -8.21
CA ILE A 341 -13.25 -8.20 -9.42
C ILE A 341 -14.66 -8.79 -9.43
N ARG A 342 -15.13 -9.32 -8.30
CA ARG A 342 -16.49 -9.83 -8.15
C ARG A 342 -17.53 -8.75 -8.39
N SER A 343 -17.34 -7.57 -7.82
CA SER A 343 -18.27 -6.46 -7.97
C SER A 343 -18.32 -5.91 -9.40
N ILE A 344 -17.17 -5.84 -10.09
CA ILE A 344 -17.09 -5.53 -11.53
C ILE A 344 -17.81 -6.61 -12.34
N THR A 345 -17.52 -7.88 -12.06
CA THR A 345 -18.04 -9.03 -12.82
C THR A 345 -19.56 -9.14 -12.75
N PHE A 346 -20.14 -8.91 -11.57
CA PHE A 346 -21.58 -9.04 -11.33
C PHE A 346 -22.34 -7.71 -11.27
N ASP A 347 -21.65 -6.58 -11.50
CA ASP A 347 -22.16 -5.23 -11.29
C ASP A 347 -22.85 -5.05 -9.91
N SER A 348 -22.26 -5.61 -8.84
CA SER A 348 -22.85 -5.53 -7.49
C SER A 348 -22.78 -4.14 -6.86
N ARG A 349 -21.90 -3.26 -7.39
CA ARG A 349 -21.74 -1.85 -6.98
C ARG A 349 -21.37 -1.70 -5.52
N GLU A 350 -20.43 -2.53 -5.07
CA GLU A 350 -19.85 -2.44 -3.73
C GLU A 350 -18.85 -1.29 -3.64
N MET A 351 -18.63 -0.79 -2.43
CA MET A 351 -17.77 0.34 -2.13
C MET A 351 -16.43 -0.14 -1.56
N PHE A 352 -15.33 0.45 -2.03
CA PHE A 352 -13.96 0.08 -1.69
C PHE A 352 -13.10 1.33 -1.43
N SER A 353 -11.95 1.15 -0.77
CA SER A 353 -10.92 2.19 -0.71
C SER A 353 -10.11 2.15 -1.99
N CYS A 354 -9.97 3.30 -2.63
CA CYS A 354 -9.21 3.41 -3.87
C CYS A 354 -8.31 4.64 -3.85
N ASN A 355 -7.08 4.45 -4.31
CA ASN A 355 -6.21 5.54 -4.70
C ASN A 355 -6.45 5.84 -6.18
N VAL A 356 -6.89 7.07 -6.46
CA VAL A 356 -7.24 7.54 -7.80
C VAL A 356 -6.72 8.96 -8.01
N VAL A 357 -6.67 9.41 -9.25
CA VAL A 357 -6.29 10.80 -9.57
C VAL A 357 -7.41 11.74 -9.13
N ASN A 358 -7.05 12.84 -8.45
CA ASN A 358 -7.97 13.72 -7.76
C ASN A 358 -9.02 14.33 -8.69
N ARG A 359 -8.65 14.99 -9.79
CA ARG A 359 -9.61 15.62 -10.74
C ARG A 359 -10.78 16.35 -10.05
N GLY A 360 -10.51 17.09 -8.96
CA GLY A 360 -11.52 17.80 -8.16
C GLY A 360 -12.32 16.96 -7.16
N LEU A 361 -12.04 15.67 -6.97
CA LEU A 361 -12.75 14.76 -6.05
C LEU A 361 -12.57 15.15 -4.58
N VAL A 362 -11.40 15.68 -4.23
CA VAL A 362 -11.04 16.24 -2.92
C VAL A 362 -10.74 17.73 -3.09
N PRO A 363 -11.65 18.62 -2.67
CA PRO A 363 -11.46 20.07 -2.81
C PRO A 363 -10.18 20.58 -2.16
N GLY A 364 -9.47 21.45 -2.89
CA GLY A 364 -8.25 22.12 -2.40
C GLY A 364 -6.95 21.35 -2.58
N LEU A 365 -6.99 20.07 -2.93
CA LEU A 365 -5.81 19.31 -3.37
C LEU A 365 -5.58 19.46 -4.88
N PRO A 366 -4.34 19.34 -5.39
CA PRO A 366 -4.07 19.45 -6.82
C PRO A 366 -4.81 18.39 -7.65
N ASP A 367 -5.33 18.76 -8.83
CA ASP A 367 -6.11 17.84 -9.68
C ASP A 367 -5.30 16.64 -10.20
N TRP A 368 -4.00 16.82 -10.37
CA TRP A 368 -3.08 15.77 -10.84
C TRP A 368 -2.66 14.80 -9.74
N SER A 369 -2.91 15.12 -8.46
CA SER A 369 -2.42 14.31 -7.34
C SER A 369 -3.24 13.04 -7.18
N ALA A 370 -2.61 11.97 -6.70
CA ALA A 370 -3.34 10.78 -6.28
C ALA A 370 -3.92 10.99 -4.87
N VAL A 371 -5.19 10.64 -4.70
CA VAL A 371 -5.93 10.73 -3.44
C VAL A 371 -6.52 9.38 -3.08
N GLU A 372 -6.62 9.08 -1.79
CA GLU A 372 -7.29 7.88 -1.28
C GLU A 372 -8.67 8.24 -0.72
N ILE A 373 -9.70 7.71 -1.38
CA ILE A 373 -11.12 8.00 -1.11
C ILE A 373 -11.99 6.75 -1.39
N PRO A 374 -13.24 6.73 -0.90
CA PRO A 374 -14.20 5.69 -1.28
C PRO A 374 -14.52 5.70 -2.78
N GLY A 375 -14.68 4.52 -3.37
CA GLY A 375 -15.13 4.35 -4.75
C GLY A 375 -16.03 3.13 -4.94
N VAL A 376 -16.98 3.22 -5.86
CA VAL A 376 -17.92 2.14 -6.19
C VAL A 376 -17.40 1.32 -7.36
N ALA A 377 -17.21 0.02 -7.17
CA ALA A 377 -16.81 -0.88 -8.26
C ALA A 377 -18.02 -1.24 -9.14
N THR A 378 -18.02 -0.80 -10.39
CA THR A 378 -19.08 -1.09 -11.37
C THR A 378 -18.54 -2.01 -12.46
N ALA A 379 -19.40 -2.54 -13.33
CA ALA A 379 -18.96 -3.28 -14.53
C ALA A 379 -18.04 -2.49 -15.47
N ARG A 380 -17.88 -1.17 -15.25
CA ARG A 380 -16.97 -0.29 -16.01
C ARG A 380 -15.78 0.20 -15.18
N GLY A 381 -15.43 -0.53 -14.11
CA GLY A 381 -14.37 -0.18 -13.18
C GLY A 381 -14.86 0.69 -12.02
N ILE A 382 -13.91 1.21 -11.25
CA ILE A 382 -14.22 2.00 -10.05
C ILE A 382 -14.71 3.41 -10.43
N ARG A 383 -15.74 3.86 -9.71
CA ARG A 383 -16.30 5.20 -9.78
C ARG A 383 -16.06 5.88 -8.43
N PRO A 384 -15.07 6.77 -8.33
CA PRO A 384 -14.77 7.43 -7.07
C PRO A 384 -15.90 8.36 -6.64
N ILE A 385 -16.05 8.52 -5.33
CA ILE A 385 -17.07 9.38 -4.73
C ILE A 385 -16.41 10.71 -4.37
N GLU A 386 -16.96 11.81 -4.87
CA GLU A 386 -16.55 13.15 -4.46
C GLU A 386 -16.80 13.33 -2.96
N VAL A 387 -15.81 13.88 -2.25
CA VAL A 387 -15.87 14.08 -0.80
C VAL A 387 -16.04 15.56 -0.45
N PRO A 388 -16.52 15.88 0.76
CA PRO A 388 -16.57 17.25 1.24
C PRO A 388 -15.17 17.90 1.37
N ASP A 389 -15.16 19.23 1.47
CA ASP A 389 -13.96 20.00 1.85
C ASP A 389 -13.46 19.54 3.23
N LEU A 390 -12.19 19.07 3.28
CA LEU A 390 -11.52 18.63 4.51
C LEU A 390 -11.16 19.77 5.47
N GLY A 391 -11.33 21.02 5.03
CA GLY A 391 -10.97 22.22 5.76
C GLY A 391 -9.48 22.55 5.63
N LYS A 392 -9.19 23.84 5.75
CA LYS A 392 -7.83 24.40 5.56
C LYS A 392 -6.70 23.65 6.28
N PRO A 393 -6.86 23.20 7.55
CA PRO A 393 -5.76 22.52 8.24
C PRO A 393 -5.37 21.18 7.60
N LEU A 394 -6.34 20.31 7.32
CA LEU A 394 -6.07 19.00 6.72
C LEU A 394 -5.60 19.13 5.27
N THR A 395 -6.21 20.03 4.49
CA THR A 395 -5.76 20.33 3.13
C THR A 395 -4.31 20.81 3.11
N ALA A 396 -3.90 21.68 4.03
CA ALA A 396 -2.52 22.17 4.09
C ALA A 396 -1.51 21.07 4.47
N ILE A 397 -1.88 20.17 5.40
CA ILE A 397 -1.07 19.01 5.76
C ILE A 397 -0.84 18.13 4.53
N LEU A 398 -1.92 17.75 3.84
CA LEU A 398 -1.86 16.86 2.67
C LEU A 398 -1.12 17.51 1.50
N ALA A 399 -1.42 18.78 1.18
CA ALA A 399 -0.80 19.50 0.08
C ALA A 399 0.73 19.61 0.24
N ARG A 400 1.22 19.87 1.46
CA ARG A 400 2.67 19.91 1.72
C ARG A 400 3.36 18.59 1.39
N ARG A 401 2.72 17.46 1.70
CA ARG A 401 3.27 16.12 1.46
C ARG A 401 3.24 15.78 -0.03
N LEU A 402 2.15 16.16 -0.72
CA LEU A 402 2.05 16.04 -2.17
C LEU A 402 3.14 16.84 -2.90
N THR A 403 3.52 18.03 -2.43
CA THR A 403 4.61 18.79 -3.05
C THR A 403 5.95 18.05 -3.02
N SER A 404 6.30 17.42 -1.90
CA SER A 404 7.53 16.61 -1.81
C SER A 404 7.48 15.41 -2.77
N VAL A 405 6.34 14.73 -2.82
CA VAL A 405 6.11 13.60 -3.74
C VAL A 405 6.25 14.03 -5.19
N ASP A 406 5.67 15.17 -5.57
CA ASP A 406 5.70 15.70 -6.94
C ASP A 406 7.14 15.99 -7.40
N LEU A 407 7.92 16.67 -6.56
CA LEU A 407 9.35 16.93 -6.82
C LEU A 407 10.15 15.62 -6.96
N ALA A 408 9.85 14.61 -6.12
CA ALA A 408 10.50 13.32 -6.20
C ALA A 408 10.11 12.54 -7.47
N VAL A 409 8.86 12.64 -7.93
CA VAL A 409 8.40 12.07 -9.20
C VAL A 409 9.17 12.71 -10.36
N ASP A 410 9.27 14.03 -10.41
CA ASP A 410 10.03 14.73 -11.44
C ASP A 410 11.50 14.30 -11.43
N ALA A 411 12.13 14.24 -10.25
CA ALA A 411 13.49 13.75 -10.09
C ALA A 411 13.64 12.31 -10.62
N ALA A 412 12.72 11.41 -10.26
CA ALA A 412 12.77 10.00 -10.67
C ALA A 412 12.70 9.83 -12.19
N LEU A 413 11.85 10.63 -12.85
CA LEU A 413 11.62 10.54 -14.29
C LEU A 413 12.74 11.21 -15.11
N THR A 414 13.31 12.31 -14.59
CA THR A 414 14.35 13.10 -15.28
C THR A 414 15.78 12.70 -14.93
N GLY A 415 15.99 12.03 -13.80
CA GLY A 415 17.33 11.79 -13.24
C GLY A 415 17.95 13.03 -12.60
N ASP A 416 17.14 14.06 -12.29
CA ASP A 416 17.63 15.31 -11.73
C ASP A 416 17.91 15.16 -10.22
N ARG A 417 19.20 15.15 -9.90
CA ARG A 417 19.72 15.08 -8.53
C ARG A 417 19.29 16.28 -7.67
N ASP A 418 19.25 17.49 -8.24
CA ASP A 418 18.93 18.69 -7.47
C ASP A 418 17.44 18.71 -7.11
N LEU A 419 16.57 18.24 -8.01
CA LEU A 419 15.16 18.00 -7.67
C LEU A 419 14.98 16.95 -6.57
N ALA A 420 15.79 15.87 -6.57
CA ALA A 420 15.76 14.89 -5.49
C ALA A 420 16.11 15.55 -4.14
N ILE A 421 17.07 16.48 -4.10
CA ILE A 421 17.43 17.22 -2.89
C ILE A 421 16.29 18.13 -2.44
N GLU A 422 15.66 18.86 -3.36
CA GLU A 422 14.51 19.70 -3.06
C GLU A 422 13.34 18.86 -2.51
N ALA A 423 13.12 17.66 -3.04
CA ALA A 423 12.12 16.73 -2.52
C ALA A 423 12.42 16.32 -1.07
N MET A 424 13.68 16.03 -0.73
CA MET A 424 14.13 15.71 0.64
C MET A 424 13.90 16.88 1.62
N ILE A 425 14.15 18.11 1.17
CA ILE A 425 13.91 19.31 1.97
C ILE A 425 12.41 19.54 2.18
N ALA A 426 11.61 19.39 1.11
CA ALA A 426 10.16 19.57 1.15
C ALA A 426 9.45 18.54 2.05
N ASP A 427 9.97 17.31 2.12
CA ASP A 427 9.50 16.27 3.04
C ASP A 427 9.58 16.72 4.51
N GLY A 428 10.66 17.40 4.88
CA GLY A 428 10.83 17.98 6.20
C GLY A 428 11.43 17.06 7.26
N ALA A 429 11.90 15.86 6.90
CA ALA A 429 12.81 15.09 7.77
C ALA A 429 14.20 15.74 7.88
N VAL A 430 14.64 16.48 6.86
CA VAL A 430 15.93 17.19 6.84
C VAL A 430 15.73 18.62 6.36
N PHE A 431 16.08 19.60 7.19
CA PHE A 431 15.92 21.03 6.86
C PHE A 431 17.21 21.68 6.36
N ASP A 432 18.37 21.12 6.70
CA ASP A 432 19.66 21.66 6.29
C ASP A 432 20.00 21.17 4.88
N ALA A 433 20.17 22.10 3.93
CA ALA A 433 20.37 21.78 2.53
C ALA A 433 21.66 20.96 2.29
N ALA A 434 22.73 21.21 3.03
CA ALA A 434 23.97 20.45 2.88
C ALA A 434 23.82 19.01 3.39
N LYS A 435 23.09 18.81 4.49
CA LYS A 435 22.74 17.47 4.99
C LYS A 435 21.79 16.74 4.04
N ALA A 436 20.78 17.43 3.49
CA ALA A 436 19.86 16.85 2.51
C ALA A 436 20.61 16.40 1.25
N ALA A 437 21.56 17.22 0.77
CA ALA A 437 22.43 16.87 -0.35
C ALA A 437 23.29 15.63 -0.04
N ALA A 438 23.95 15.59 1.12
CA ALA A 438 24.78 14.45 1.51
C ALA A 438 23.97 13.16 1.67
N LEU A 439 22.79 13.22 2.29
CA LEU A 439 21.88 12.08 2.40
C LEU A 439 21.42 11.59 1.02
N THR A 440 21.05 12.52 0.14
CA THR A 440 20.64 12.19 -1.23
C THR A 440 21.77 11.49 -1.98
N ASP A 441 22.99 12.00 -1.89
CA ASP A 441 24.17 11.39 -2.53
C ASP A 441 24.43 9.97 -2.05
N ASP A 442 24.38 9.75 -0.73
CA ASP A 442 24.60 8.43 -0.16
C ASP A 442 23.52 7.43 -0.63
N LEU A 443 22.25 7.85 -0.66
CA LEU A 443 21.14 7.02 -1.16
C LEU A 443 21.28 6.72 -2.66
N LEU A 444 21.57 7.73 -3.49
CA LEU A 444 21.77 7.56 -4.94
C LEU A 444 22.95 6.62 -5.22
N ALA A 445 24.07 6.80 -4.53
CA ALA A 445 25.26 5.96 -4.70
C ALA A 445 24.99 4.51 -4.28
N ALA A 446 24.33 4.31 -3.14
CA ALA A 446 24.00 2.99 -2.63
C ALA A 446 23.01 2.23 -3.54
N GLN A 447 22.12 2.96 -4.20
CA GLN A 447 21.08 2.42 -5.07
C GLN A 447 21.40 2.52 -6.57
N ALA A 448 22.62 2.91 -6.95
CA ALA A 448 22.99 3.25 -8.32
C ALA A 448 22.61 2.18 -9.36
N GLN A 449 22.71 0.90 -9.00
CA GLN A 449 22.34 -0.22 -9.88
C GLN A 449 20.85 -0.22 -10.30
N TYR A 450 19.99 0.43 -9.53
CA TYR A 450 18.55 0.57 -9.76
C TYR A 450 18.16 1.96 -10.26
N LEU A 451 19.13 2.86 -10.42
CA LEU A 451 18.92 4.28 -10.75
C LEU A 451 19.68 4.67 -12.04
N PRO A 452 19.43 3.99 -13.18
CA PRO A 452 20.17 4.25 -14.42
C PRO A 452 19.98 5.67 -14.97
N ARG A 453 18.95 6.40 -14.51
CA ARG A 453 18.68 7.79 -14.90
C ARG A 453 19.56 8.80 -14.17
N PHE A 454 20.15 8.44 -13.03
CA PHE A 454 21.02 9.29 -12.21
C PHE A 454 22.52 8.99 -12.44
N SER A 455 22.85 8.21 -13.47
CA SER A 455 24.20 7.73 -13.79
C SER A 455 25.02 8.70 -14.65
#